data_AF-U9SLL5-F1
#
_entry.id   AF-U9SLL5-F1
#
_cell.length_a   1.000
_cell.length_b   1.000
_cell.length_c   1.000
_cell.angle_alpha   90.00
_cell.angle_beta   90.00
_cell.angle_gamma   90.00
#
_symmetry.space_group_name_H-M   'P 1'
#
loop_
_entity.id
_entity.type
_entity.pdbx_description
1 polymer ?
#
loop_
_entity_poly.entity_id
_entity_poly.type
_entity_poly.pdbx_seq_one_letter_code
_entity_poly.pdbx_strand_id
1 'polypeptide(L)'
;MSDAYPEYIEEFSIEISDFNLIGSTAHIPLPETIPKCNNRIINIQNNDDWYFGWCVLGALHPVKVHPERNPHRLYGDFVEELNIEDIPIPVPVSTPVYKKFEENNPEISLCVYKWHNQNKCLNFRYVTERRGDEYKQINLLVITEDDRSHYCIIKDLHKLVYNHSKHKGRKYLCRYCLHRPQMPVKNRSVKAFYNHKCMQPNPYRIFWDLEMLTEKLAPEEKAKLTHTERLQMHKPCGYCYVVVHMDSSLNYEIMSHDLYRGPDALERFITKIEEKLANIQEDLSAPAEMIMAPGDLKAYNEVTECWICKGPFLKLAQEIVQKLEEAKHNLLEIKEWETCIEKEHSKKKEAQKRY
;
A
#
# COMPACT_ATOMS: atom_id res chain seq x y z
N MET A 1 8.50 42.21 17.97
CA MET A 1 8.05 41.24 19.01
C MET A 1 8.69 39.93 18.64
N SER A 2 9.57 39.48 19.52
CA SER A 2 10.61 38.48 19.30
C SER A 2 10.07 37.06 19.14
N ASP A 3 10.72 36.33 18.25
CA ASP A 3 10.67 34.87 18.13
C ASP A 3 11.02 34.20 19.45
N ALA A 4 10.20 33.24 19.90
CA ALA A 4 10.47 32.41 21.06
C ALA A 4 10.71 30.98 20.61
N TYR A 5 11.96 30.68 20.23
CA TYR A 5 12.49 29.32 20.33
C TYR A 5 13.05 29.13 21.74
N PRO A 6 12.79 27.99 22.40
CA PRO A 6 13.32 27.74 23.74
C PRO A 6 14.84 27.53 23.66
N GLU A 7 15.61 28.46 24.23
CA GLU A 7 17.09 28.50 24.18
C GLU A 7 17.79 27.57 25.18
N TYR A 8 17.10 26.84 26.07
CA TYR A 8 17.74 25.83 26.90
C TYR A 8 16.74 24.84 27.51
N ILE A 9 17.20 23.59 27.68
CA ILE A 9 16.52 22.52 28.39
C ILE A 9 17.03 22.57 29.83
N GLU A 10 16.16 22.86 30.81
CA GLU A 10 16.55 22.94 32.23
C GLU A 10 16.85 21.58 32.85
N GLU A 11 16.20 20.50 32.39
CA GLU A 11 16.45 19.15 32.88
C GLU A 11 16.00 18.10 31.84
N PHE A 12 16.82 17.06 31.64
CA PHE A 12 16.52 15.92 30.79
C PHE A 12 16.80 14.65 31.58
N SER A 13 15.74 13.96 32.02
CA SER A 13 15.84 12.71 32.77
C SER A 13 15.70 11.52 31.82
N ILE A 14 16.77 10.73 31.74
CA ILE A 14 16.73 9.36 31.23
C ILE A 14 16.74 8.44 32.45
N GLU A 15 15.62 7.78 32.70
CA GLU A 15 15.57 6.63 33.59
C GLU A 15 15.96 5.38 32.79
N ILE A 16 17.18 4.88 33.03
CA ILE A 16 17.57 3.53 32.62
C ILE A 16 17.24 2.63 33.80
N SER A 17 16.19 1.83 33.66
CA SER A 17 15.91 0.74 34.57
C SER A 17 16.84 -0.43 34.26
N ASP A 18 17.50 -0.95 35.29
CA ASP A 18 18.16 -2.25 35.18
C ASP A 18 17.08 -3.31 34.89
N PHE A 19 17.20 -3.95 33.73
CA PHE A 19 16.34 -5.05 33.31
C PHE A 19 16.53 -6.23 34.27
N ASN A 20 15.70 -6.29 35.30
CA ASN A 20 15.60 -7.45 36.16
C ASN A 20 14.88 -8.56 35.37
N LEU A 21 15.65 -9.58 34.96
CA LEU A 21 15.12 -10.86 34.47
C LEU A 21 14.31 -11.53 35.59
N ILE A 22 13.02 -11.21 35.69
CA ILE A 22 12.08 -11.98 36.50
C ILE A 22 11.84 -13.31 35.80
N GLY A 23 12.26 -14.38 36.48
CA GLY A 23 12.28 -15.74 35.97
C GLY A 23 10.92 -16.28 35.51
N SER A 24 10.97 -16.91 34.34
CA SER A 24 10.21 -18.09 33.89
C SER A 24 8.69 -18.06 33.98
N THR A 25 8.08 -17.57 32.89
CA THR A 25 7.45 -18.47 31.91
C THR A 25 7.66 -17.88 30.52
N ALA A 26 8.44 -18.54 29.66
CA ALA A 26 8.83 -18.03 28.33
C ALA A 26 7.67 -18.04 27.29
N HIS A 27 6.53 -18.62 27.66
CA HIS A 27 5.35 -18.75 26.82
C HIS A 27 4.27 -17.72 27.19
N ILE A 28 4.04 -16.77 26.30
CA ILE A 28 2.93 -15.81 26.38
C ILE A 28 1.71 -16.39 25.65
N PRO A 29 0.53 -16.50 26.28
CA PRO A 29 -0.66 -17.02 25.61
C PRO A 29 -1.13 -16.09 24.49
N LEU A 30 -1.74 -16.67 23.44
CA LEU A 30 -2.33 -15.87 22.37
C LEU A 30 -3.51 -15.03 22.90
N PRO A 31 -3.57 -13.72 22.60
CA PRO A 31 -4.71 -12.89 22.97
C PRO A 31 -6.05 -13.50 22.54
N GLU A 32 -7.07 -13.41 23.39
CA GLU A 32 -8.39 -14.00 23.11
C GLU A 32 -9.07 -13.45 21.86
N THR A 33 -8.72 -12.21 21.49
CA THR A 33 -9.26 -11.53 20.31
C THR A 33 -8.74 -12.10 18.99
N ILE A 34 -7.62 -12.84 19.03
CA ILE A 34 -7.06 -13.49 17.85
C ILE A 34 -7.90 -14.72 17.48
N PRO A 35 -8.26 -14.91 16.20
CA PRO A 35 -9.02 -16.09 15.79
C PRO A 35 -8.27 -17.40 16.08
N LYS A 36 -8.69 -18.14 17.11
CA LYS A 36 -8.11 -19.44 17.51
C LYS A 36 -8.47 -20.60 16.55
N CYS A 37 -9.41 -20.40 15.64
CA CYS A 37 -9.91 -21.46 14.75
C CYS A 37 -8.85 -21.92 13.73
N ASN A 38 -8.58 -23.23 13.68
CA ASN A 38 -7.77 -23.94 12.67
C ASN A 38 -6.24 -23.73 12.72
N ASN A 39 -5.62 -23.55 13.89
CA ASN A 39 -4.16 -23.52 14.06
C ASN A 39 -3.45 -22.58 13.05
N ARG A 40 -4.02 -21.38 12.84
CA ARG A 40 -3.51 -20.37 11.89
C ARG A 40 -2.23 -19.72 12.38
N ILE A 41 -2.09 -19.67 13.70
CA ILE A 41 -0.90 -19.23 14.41
C ILE A 41 -0.37 -20.43 15.18
N ILE A 42 0.92 -20.67 15.10
CA ILE A 42 1.62 -21.66 15.91
C ILE A 42 2.39 -20.89 16.95
N ASN A 43 1.96 -21.02 18.20
CA ASN A 43 2.66 -20.50 19.36
C ASN A 43 3.52 -21.66 19.90
N ILE A 44 4.82 -21.64 19.61
CA ILE A 44 5.74 -22.71 20.01
C ILE A 44 6.01 -22.58 21.51
N GLN A 45 5.76 -23.66 22.24
CA GLN A 45 6.01 -23.75 23.66
C GLN A 45 7.49 -24.08 23.89
N ASN A 46 8.22 -23.11 24.41
CA ASN A 46 9.63 -23.24 24.77
C ASN A 46 9.85 -22.71 26.19
N ASN A 47 10.92 -23.19 26.83
CA ASN A 47 11.34 -22.76 28.17
C ASN A 47 12.67 -21.97 28.13
N ASP A 48 13.17 -21.65 26.93
CA ASP A 48 14.41 -20.93 26.67
C ASP A 48 14.14 -19.55 26.04
N ASP A 49 15.19 -18.75 25.89
CA ASP A 49 15.12 -17.43 25.24
C ASP A 49 15.25 -17.50 23.70
N TRP A 50 15.24 -18.72 23.13
CA TRP A 50 15.46 -18.97 21.70
C TRP A 50 14.18 -19.02 20.87
N TYR A 51 13.08 -18.45 21.38
CA TYR A 51 11.75 -18.48 20.76
C TYR A 51 11.73 -17.92 19.33
N PHE A 52 12.52 -16.89 19.03
CA PHE A 52 12.62 -16.34 17.67
C PHE A 52 13.21 -17.37 16.70
N GLY A 53 14.34 -18.00 17.07
CA GLY A 53 14.99 -19.05 16.29
C GLY A 53 14.08 -20.25 16.07
N TRP A 54 13.40 -20.72 17.12
CA TRP A 54 12.42 -21.81 16.99
C TRP A 54 11.26 -21.46 16.07
N CYS A 55 10.76 -20.22 16.10
CA CYS A 55 9.71 -19.79 15.17
C CYS A 55 10.18 -19.74 13.71
N VAL A 56 11.40 -19.27 13.47
CA VAL A 56 12.00 -19.25 12.14
C VAL A 56 12.17 -20.68 11.63
N LEU A 57 12.78 -21.57 12.41
CA LEU A 57 12.96 -22.98 12.03
C LEU A 57 11.62 -23.70 11.83
N GLY A 58 10.63 -23.45 12.69
CA GLY A 58 9.29 -24.03 12.52
C GLY A 58 8.53 -23.51 11.28
N ALA A 59 8.86 -22.31 10.81
CA ALA A 59 8.33 -21.78 9.55
C ALA A 59 9.03 -22.41 8.34
N LEU A 60 10.34 -22.69 8.43
CA LEU A 60 11.15 -23.34 7.40
C LEU A 60 10.86 -24.83 7.27
N HIS A 61 10.63 -25.51 8.41
CA HIS A 61 10.45 -26.96 8.52
C HIS A 61 9.07 -27.31 9.11
N PRO A 62 7.96 -27.06 8.39
CA PRO A 62 6.62 -27.16 8.97
C PRO A 62 6.22 -28.60 9.32
N VAL A 63 5.96 -28.85 10.62
CA VAL A 63 5.50 -30.13 11.15
C VAL A 63 3.96 -30.21 11.18
N LYS A 64 3.40 -31.38 10.84
CA LYS A 64 1.93 -31.59 10.80
C LYS A 64 1.30 -31.88 12.16
N VAL A 65 2.01 -32.62 13.02
CA VAL A 65 1.49 -33.14 14.29
C VAL A 65 2.19 -32.43 15.44
N HIS A 66 1.42 -31.75 16.30
CA HIS A 66 1.90 -31.02 17.47
C HIS A 66 3.12 -30.09 17.23
N PRO A 67 3.09 -29.21 16.20
CA PRO A 67 4.21 -28.33 15.89
C PRO A 67 4.53 -27.33 17.02
N GLU A 68 3.62 -27.17 17.99
CA GLU A 68 3.78 -26.30 19.15
C GLU A 68 4.67 -26.89 20.27
N ARG A 69 4.99 -28.19 20.23
CA ARG A 69 5.63 -28.89 21.37
C ARG A 69 7.07 -29.28 21.09
N ASN A 70 7.91 -29.23 22.12
CA ASN A 70 9.28 -29.79 22.13
C ASN A 70 10.15 -29.31 20.95
N PRO A 71 10.40 -28.00 20.83
CA PRO A 71 11.12 -27.44 19.68
C PRO A 71 12.52 -28.04 19.49
N HIS A 72 13.26 -28.30 20.58
CA HIS A 72 14.57 -28.97 20.51
C HIS A 72 14.52 -30.32 19.78
N ARG A 73 13.45 -31.10 19.96
CA ARG A 73 13.31 -32.41 19.29
C ARG A 73 12.87 -32.26 17.85
N LEU A 74 12.02 -31.28 17.55
CA LEU A 74 11.45 -31.10 16.21
C LEU A 74 12.41 -30.39 15.27
N TYR A 75 13.20 -29.45 15.80
CA TYR A 75 13.97 -28.52 15.00
C TYR A 75 15.46 -28.47 15.40
N GLY A 76 15.89 -29.24 16.40
CA GLY A 76 17.27 -29.23 16.91
C GLY A 76 18.30 -29.55 15.84
N ASP A 77 17.99 -30.49 14.94
CA ASP A 77 18.88 -30.88 13.84
C ASP A 77 19.08 -29.76 12.80
N PHE A 78 18.23 -28.73 12.79
CA PHE A 78 18.28 -27.61 11.84
C PHE A 78 18.86 -26.33 12.45
N VAL A 79 19.31 -26.35 13.70
CA VAL A 79 19.82 -25.15 14.38
C VAL A 79 21.00 -24.53 13.64
N GLU A 80 21.87 -25.36 13.05
CA GLU A 80 23.03 -24.92 12.29
C GLU A 80 22.68 -24.28 10.92
N GLU A 81 21.44 -24.44 10.43
CA GLU A 81 21.00 -23.79 9.20
C GLU A 81 20.79 -22.27 9.37
N LEU A 82 20.76 -21.79 10.62
CA LEU A 82 20.34 -20.44 10.95
C LEU A 82 21.46 -19.65 11.60
N ASN A 83 21.94 -18.61 10.92
CA ASN A 83 23.01 -17.77 11.45
C ASN A 83 22.43 -16.65 12.35
N ILE A 84 22.57 -16.83 13.66
CA ILE A 84 22.12 -15.88 14.71
C ILE A 84 23.28 -15.51 15.65
N GLU A 85 24.54 -15.79 15.30
CA GLU A 85 25.70 -15.59 16.19
C GLU A 85 25.81 -14.15 16.71
N ASP A 86 25.59 -13.16 15.84
CA ASP A 86 25.70 -11.74 16.18
C ASP A 86 24.37 -11.06 16.51
N ILE A 87 23.33 -11.85 16.82
CA ILE A 87 22.00 -11.37 17.15
C ILE A 87 21.76 -11.54 18.66
N PRO A 88 21.29 -10.48 19.36
CA PRO A 88 21.03 -10.59 20.80
C PRO A 88 19.94 -11.61 21.11
N ILE A 89 20.13 -12.36 22.19
CA ILE A 89 19.20 -13.36 22.71
C ILE A 89 18.77 -12.93 24.11
N PRO A 90 17.46 -12.80 24.39
CA PRO A 90 16.36 -12.92 23.46
C PRO A 90 16.33 -11.85 22.35
N VAL A 91 15.77 -12.19 21.19
CA VAL A 91 15.70 -11.27 20.03
C VAL A 91 14.71 -10.13 20.32
N PRO A 92 15.18 -8.88 20.50
CA PRO A 92 14.31 -7.76 20.84
C PRO A 92 13.49 -7.34 19.62
N VAL A 93 12.36 -6.67 19.87
CA VAL A 93 11.47 -6.22 18.81
C VAL A 93 12.03 -4.96 18.14
N SER A 94 13.04 -5.13 17.28
CA SER A 94 13.88 -4.05 16.77
C SER A 94 14.16 -4.20 15.27
N THR A 95 13.83 -3.16 14.49
CA THR A 95 14.07 -3.12 13.04
C THR A 95 15.54 -3.35 12.65
N PRO A 96 16.53 -2.70 13.30
CA PRO A 96 17.94 -3.00 13.05
C PRO A 96 18.31 -4.48 13.24
N VAL A 97 17.76 -5.13 14.27
CA VAL A 97 18.04 -6.54 14.55
C VAL A 97 17.47 -7.45 13.47
N TYR A 98 16.25 -7.18 12.99
CA TYR A 98 15.66 -7.93 11.88
C TYR A 98 16.44 -7.78 10.57
N LYS A 99 16.91 -6.56 10.27
CA LYS A 99 17.76 -6.31 9.10
C LYS A 99 19.06 -7.11 9.18
N LYS A 100 19.74 -7.06 10.34
CA LYS A 100 20.96 -7.83 10.58
C LYS A 100 20.73 -9.33 10.45
N PHE A 101 19.60 -9.83 10.97
CA PHE A 101 19.22 -11.24 10.82
C PHE A 101 19.03 -11.63 9.35
N GLU A 102 18.37 -10.79 8.55
CA GLU A 102 18.24 -11.01 7.11
C GLU A 102 19.60 -10.93 6.39
N GLU A 103 20.49 -10.02 6.76
CA GLU A 103 21.86 -9.94 6.23
C GLU A 103 22.64 -11.23 6.49
N ASN A 104 22.54 -11.79 7.69
CA ASN A 104 23.17 -13.07 8.05
C ASN A 104 22.55 -14.27 7.32
N ASN A 105 21.27 -14.16 6.91
CA ASN A 105 20.52 -15.24 6.28
C ASN A 105 19.92 -14.76 4.94
N PRO A 106 20.73 -14.68 3.86
CA PRO A 106 20.35 -14.00 2.61
C PRO A 106 19.15 -14.64 1.89
N GLU A 107 18.90 -15.92 2.11
CA GLU A 107 17.75 -16.64 1.53
C GLU A 107 16.42 -16.34 2.23
N ILE A 108 16.42 -15.67 3.39
CA ILE A 108 15.22 -15.46 4.19
C ILE A 108 14.63 -14.06 3.95
N SER A 109 13.31 -14.00 3.85
CA SER A 109 12.49 -12.79 3.81
C SER A 109 11.57 -12.77 5.03
N LEU A 110 11.75 -11.81 5.93
CA LEU A 110 11.03 -11.72 7.20
C LEU A 110 9.94 -10.63 7.17
N CYS A 111 8.74 -11.01 7.57
CA CYS A 111 7.63 -10.10 7.86
C CYS A 111 7.19 -10.31 9.32
N VAL A 112 7.30 -9.27 10.15
CA VAL A 112 6.87 -9.31 11.56
C VAL A 112 5.63 -8.43 11.72
N TYR A 113 4.58 -9.03 12.26
CA TYR A 113 3.29 -8.40 12.47
C TYR A 113 3.01 -8.24 13.97
N LYS A 114 2.22 -7.23 14.33
CA LYS A 114 1.67 -7.04 15.68
C LYS A 114 0.14 -7.06 15.62
N TRP A 115 -0.50 -7.68 16.60
CA TRP A 115 -1.95 -7.66 16.74
C TRP A 115 -2.41 -6.54 17.67
N HIS A 116 -3.35 -5.73 17.21
CA HIS A 116 -3.95 -4.67 18.02
C HIS A 116 -5.30 -5.14 18.60
N ASN A 117 -5.34 -5.40 19.90
CA ASN A 117 -6.52 -5.97 20.59
C ASN A 117 -7.78 -5.10 20.45
N GLN A 118 -7.66 -3.77 20.58
CA GLN A 118 -8.82 -2.86 20.54
C GLN A 118 -9.50 -2.85 19.16
N ASN A 119 -8.68 -2.84 18.10
CA ASN A 119 -9.17 -2.72 16.71
C ASN A 119 -9.32 -4.08 16.03
N LYS A 120 -8.94 -5.17 16.72
CA LYS A 120 -8.89 -6.54 16.18
C LYS A 120 -8.23 -6.57 14.80
N CYS A 121 -7.10 -5.88 14.68
CA CYS A 121 -6.41 -5.71 13.40
C CYS A 121 -4.94 -6.09 13.49
N LEU A 122 -4.39 -6.45 12.32
CA LEU A 122 -2.99 -6.79 12.14
C LEU A 122 -2.26 -5.57 11.58
N ASN A 123 -1.13 -5.20 12.19
CA ASN A 123 -0.25 -4.13 11.73
C ASN A 123 1.16 -4.64 11.52
N PHE A 124 1.94 -3.95 10.72
CA PHE A 124 3.36 -4.27 10.54
C PHE A 124 4.18 -3.77 11.72
N ARG A 125 5.09 -4.63 12.19
CA ARG A 125 6.24 -4.22 13.00
C ARG A 125 7.50 -4.13 12.14
N TYR A 126 7.64 -5.03 11.18
CA TYR A 126 8.73 -5.06 10.22
C TYR A 126 8.26 -5.69 8.90
N VAL A 127 8.70 -5.11 7.78
CA VAL A 127 8.44 -5.62 6.44
C VAL A 127 9.75 -5.58 5.69
N THR A 128 10.17 -6.72 5.17
CA THR A 128 11.36 -6.80 4.34
C THR A 128 11.20 -6.09 3.00
N GLU A 129 12.33 -5.63 2.48
CA GLU A 129 12.46 -5.11 1.12
C GLU A 129 12.77 -6.23 0.12
N ARG A 130 13.15 -7.43 0.59
CA ARG A 130 13.41 -8.62 -0.23
C ARG A 130 12.10 -9.23 -0.71
N ARG A 131 11.70 -8.84 -1.92
CA ARG A 131 10.43 -9.23 -2.54
C ARG A 131 10.73 -10.13 -3.73
N GLY A 132 10.44 -11.41 -3.59
CA GLY A 132 10.70 -12.39 -4.61
C GLY A 132 10.29 -13.80 -4.17
N ASP A 133 10.12 -14.68 -5.15
CA ASP A 133 9.84 -16.10 -4.92
C ASP A 133 11.12 -16.90 -4.63
N GLU A 134 12.29 -16.29 -4.87
CA GLU A 134 13.61 -16.81 -4.53
C GLU A 134 13.88 -16.84 -3.01
N TYR A 135 13.16 -16.02 -2.23
CA TYR A 135 13.33 -15.95 -0.78
C TYR A 135 12.35 -16.88 -0.04
N LYS A 136 12.85 -17.55 0.99
CA LYS A 136 12.05 -18.29 1.97
C LYS A 136 11.29 -17.29 2.85
N GLN A 137 10.01 -17.13 2.57
CA GLN A 137 9.17 -16.13 3.23
C GLN A 137 8.68 -16.62 4.61
N ILE A 138 9.02 -15.84 5.65
CA ILE A 138 8.65 -16.13 7.04
C ILE A 138 7.75 -15.01 7.56
N ASN A 139 6.57 -15.39 8.07
CA ASN A 139 5.61 -14.46 8.65
C ASN A 139 5.52 -14.74 10.16
N LEU A 140 5.94 -13.80 10.98
CA LEU A 140 5.90 -13.90 12.44
C LEU A 140 4.89 -12.91 13.02
N LEU A 141 4.23 -13.32 14.09
CA LEU A 141 3.42 -12.45 14.95
C LEU A 141 4.19 -12.20 16.24
N VAL A 142 4.40 -10.94 16.59
CA VAL A 142 4.94 -10.55 17.89
C VAL A 142 3.81 -10.23 18.86
N ILE A 143 3.90 -10.81 20.05
CA ILE A 143 3.03 -10.55 21.19
C ILE A 143 3.89 -9.91 22.26
N THR A 144 3.44 -8.77 22.77
CA THR A 144 4.14 -8.01 23.81
C THR A 144 3.22 -7.91 25.03
N GLU A 145 3.62 -8.50 26.15
CA GLU A 145 2.97 -8.32 27.46
C GLU A 145 4.02 -7.76 28.42
N ASP A 146 3.72 -6.59 29.00
CA ASP A 146 4.64 -5.80 29.82
C ASP A 146 6.00 -5.62 29.10
N ASP A 147 7.08 -6.14 29.69
CA ASP A 147 8.45 -6.08 29.15
C ASP A 147 8.86 -7.35 28.39
N ARG A 148 7.96 -8.32 28.23
CA ARG A 148 8.25 -9.59 27.54
C ARG A 148 7.65 -9.59 26.13
N SER A 149 8.49 -9.98 25.17
CA SER A 149 8.10 -10.14 23.78
C SER A 149 8.23 -11.61 23.38
N HIS A 150 7.18 -12.18 22.80
CA HIS A 150 7.17 -13.56 22.31
C HIS A 150 6.76 -13.57 20.84
N TYR A 151 7.36 -14.47 20.06
CA TYR A 151 7.08 -14.61 18.63
C TYR A 151 6.26 -15.86 18.37
N CYS A 152 5.34 -15.78 17.42
CA CYS A 152 4.55 -16.92 16.96
C CYS A 152 4.59 -16.99 15.43
N ILE A 153 4.42 -18.16 14.87
CA ILE A 153 4.41 -18.36 13.41
C ILE A 153 3.02 -18.06 12.87
N ILE A 154 2.92 -17.25 11.81
CA ILE A 154 1.69 -17.08 11.03
C ILE A 154 1.71 -18.06 9.86
N LYS A 155 1.00 -19.18 10.00
CA LYS A 155 0.94 -20.23 8.98
C LYS A 155 0.20 -19.80 7.70
N ASP A 156 -0.87 -19.01 7.86
CA ASP A 156 -1.69 -18.55 6.74
C ASP A 156 -2.25 -17.15 7.02
N LEU A 157 -1.53 -16.13 6.55
CA LEU A 157 -1.89 -14.71 6.70
C LEU A 157 -3.29 -14.40 6.15
N HIS A 158 -3.65 -15.02 5.03
CA HIS A 158 -4.92 -14.82 4.34
C HIS A 158 -6.10 -15.31 5.18
N LYS A 159 -5.92 -16.47 5.83
CA LYS A 159 -6.93 -16.99 6.76
C LYS A 159 -7.00 -16.18 8.03
N LEU A 160 -5.90 -15.63 8.55
CA LEU A 160 -5.92 -14.86 9.81
C LEU A 160 -6.96 -13.72 9.77
N VAL A 161 -7.04 -12.99 8.65
CA VAL A 161 -7.98 -11.86 8.47
C VAL A 161 -9.36 -12.24 7.96
N TYR A 162 -9.68 -13.54 7.91
CA TYR A 162 -10.94 -14.02 7.33
C TYR A 162 -12.18 -13.37 7.99
N ASN A 163 -12.15 -13.04 9.27
CA ASN A 163 -13.30 -12.44 9.96
C ASN A 163 -13.41 -10.90 9.82
N HIS A 164 -12.48 -10.22 9.12
CA HIS A 164 -12.47 -8.76 9.03
C HIS A 164 -13.49 -8.17 8.03
N SER A 165 -14.35 -8.99 7.42
CA SER A 165 -15.47 -8.50 6.61
C SER A 165 -16.58 -9.53 6.52
N LYS A 166 -17.79 -9.08 6.17
CA LYS A 166 -19.02 -9.90 6.05
C LYS A 166 -18.96 -10.96 4.93
N HIS A 167 -18.02 -10.85 4.00
CA HIS A 167 -17.88 -11.78 2.88
C HIS A 167 -17.31 -13.14 3.34
N LYS A 168 -18.01 -14.24 2.99
CA LYS A 168 -17.74 -15.62 3.43
C LYS A 168 -16.82 -16.44 2.49
N GLY A 169 -16.12 -15.79 1.56
CA GLY A 169 -15.13 -16.44 0.68
C GLY A 169 -13.68 -16.25 1.15
N ARG A 170 -12.75 -17.04 0.59
CA ARG A 170 -11.30 -16.88 0.84
C ARG A 170 -10.87 -15.46 0.48
N LYS A 171 -10.11 -14.83 1.36
CA LYS A 171 -9.62 -13.46 1.19
C LYS A 171 -8.15 -13.52 0.85
N TYR A 172 -7.72 -12.82 -0.17
CA TYR A 172 -6.31 -12.63 -0.47
C TYR A 172 -5.88 -11.27 0.05
N LEU A 173 -4.70 -11.21 0.65
CA LEU A 173 -4.09 -9.99 1.16
C LEU A 173 -2.72 -9.85 0.54
N CYS A 174 -2.34 -8.65 0.13
CA CYS A 174 -0.94 -8.37 -0.12
C CYS A 174 -0.18 -8.45 1.22
N ARG A 175 0.88 -9.25 1.25
CA ARG A 175 1.69 -9.48 2.46
C ARG A 175 2.46 -8.23 2.88
N TYR A 176 2.75 -7.33 1.93
CA TYR A 176 3.59 -6.15 2.12
C TYR A 176 2.81 -4.85 2.35
N CYS A 177 1.50 -4.82 2.05
CA CYS A 177 0.67 -3.64 2.32
C CYS A 177 -0.60 -3.93 3.12
N LEU A 178 -0.89 -5.19 3.47
CA LEU A 178 -2.09 -5.63 4.19
C LEU A 178 -3.42 -5.19 3.56
N HIS A 179 -3.39 -4.76 2.29
CA HIS A 179 -4.59 -4.47 1.51
C HIS A 179 -5.04 -5.69 0.73
N ARG A 180 -6.36 -5.82 0.55
CA ARG A 180 -6.93 -6.80 -0.37
C ARG A 180 -6.69 -6.29 -1.80
N PRO A 181 -6.01 -7.05 -2.67
CA PRO A 181 -5.95 -6.69 -4.07
C PRO A 181 -7.38 -6.69 -4.62
N GLN A 182 -7.79 -5.57 -5.21
CA GLN A 182 -9.03 -5.51 -5.97
C GLN A 182 -8.77 -6.15 -7.33
N MET A 183 -9.17 -7.41 -7.46
CA MET A 183 -9.11 -8.09 -8.74
C MET A 183 -10.14 -7.46 -9.70
N PRO A 184 -9.80 -7.33 -10.99
CA PRO A 184 -10.77 -6.93 -11.99
C PRO A 184 -11.96 -7.90 -12.00
N VAL A 185 -13.17 -7.38 -12.26
CA VAL A 185 -14.37 -8.22 -12.38
C VAL A 185 -14.24 -9.08 -13.64
N LYS A 186 -14.76 -10.32 -13.63
CA LYS A 186 -14.83 -11.18 -14.83
C LYS A 186 -15.52 -10.37 -15.95
N ASN A 187 -14.87 -10.25 -17.12
CA ASN A 187 -15.27 -9.41 -18.26
C ASN A 187 -15.03 -7.88 -18.13
N ARG A 188 -14.29 -7.42 -17.12
CA ARG A 188 -13.74 -6.06 -17.01
C ARG A 188 -12.27 -6.11 -16.55
N SER A 189 -11.48 -6.97 -17.20
CA SER A 189 -10.04 -7.12 -16.95
C SER A 189 -9.20 -5.95 -17.46
N VAL A 190 -9.73 -5.18 -18.40
CA VAL A 190 -9.08 -3.99 -18.94
C VAL A 190 -9.59 -2.74 -18.22
N LYS A 191 -8.71 -2.08 -17.47
CA LYS A 191 -8.98 -0.72 -16.98
C LYS A 191 -8.62 0.26 -18.09
N ALA A 192 -9.62 0.86 -18.71
CA ALA A 192 -9.42 2.01 -19.59
C ALA A 192 -9.45 3.31 -18.78
N PHE A 193 -8.67 4.30 -19.20
CA PHE A 193 -8.82 5.65 -18.69
C PHE A 193 -10.20 6.18 -19.10
N TYR A 194 -11.06 6.49 -18.15
CA TYR A 194 -12.45 6.89 -18.42
C TYR A 194 -12.65 8.41 -18.38
N ASN A 195 -11.67 9.16 -17.86
CA ASN A 195 -11.81 10.59 -17.63
C ASN A 195 -11.32 11.41 -18.83
N HIS A 196 -11.72 11.01 -20.05
CA HIS A 196 -11.26 11.59 -21.32
C HIS A 196 -11.43 13.11 -21.40
N LYS A 197 -12.43 13.67 -20.70
CA LYS A 197 -12.62 15.12 -20.56
C LYS A 197 -11.40 15.85 -19.96
N CYS A 198 -10.58 15.16 -19.16
CA CYS A 198 -9.35 15.70 -18.58
C CYS A 198 -8.12 15.56 -19.49
N MET A 199 -8.28 15.04 -20.71
CA MET A 199 -7.21 14.97 -21.71
C MET A 199 -7.16 16.22 -22.61
N GLN A 200 -8.17 17.08 -22.55
CA GLN A 200 -8.09 18.38 -23.21
C GLN A 200 -7.10 19.27 -22.46
N PRO A 201 -6.10 19.86 -23.15
CA PRO A 201 -5.26 20.88 -22.57
C PRO A 201 -6.13 22.01 -22.04
N ASN A 202 -5.91 22.37 -20.77
CA ASN A 202 -6.56 23.53 -20.18
C ASN A 202 -5.59 24.72 -20.32
N PRO A 203 -5.94 25.76 -21.09
CA PRO A 203 -5.07 26.92 -21.32
C PRO A 203 -4.67 27.63 -20.02
N TYR A 204 -5.56 27.61 -19.01
CA TYR A 204 -5.31 28.25 -17.73
C TYR A 204 -5.32 27.23 -16.58
N ARG A 205 -4.32 27.33 -15.70
CA ARG A 205 -4.25 26.57 -14.45
C ARG A 205 -3.99 27.50 -13.28
N ILE A 206 -4.80 27.36 -12.24
CA ILE A 206 -4.63 28.10 -11.00
C ILE A 206 -4.19 27.11 -9.93
N PHE A 207 -2.95 27.26 -9.48
CA PHE A 207 -2.45 26.58 -8.30
C PHE A 207 -2.69 27.48 -7.11
N TRP A 208 -3.28 26.95 -6.04
CA TRP A 208 -3.54 27.73 -4.85
C TRP A 208 -3.37 26.88 -3.61
N ASP A 209 -3.03 27.56 -2.53
CA ASP A 209 -2.95 26.98 -1.20
C ASP A 209 -3.48 27.97 -0.16
N LEU A 210 -4.08 27.43 0.91
CA LEU A 210 -4.62 28.21 2.02
C LEU A 210 -3.94 27.82 3.31
N GLU A 211 -3.43 28.83 4.01
CA GLU A 211 -2.88 28.67 5.35
C GLU A 211 -3.98 28.83 6.39
N MET A 212 -3.99 27.93 7.36
CA MET A 212 -5.07 27.80 8.35
C MET A 212 -4.49 27.76 9.76
N LEU A 213 -4.94 28.66 10.62
CA LEU A 213 -4.69 28.58 12.06
C LEU A 213 -5.67 27.63 12.70
N THR A 214 -5.21 26.92 13.73
CA THR A 214 -6.04 25.98 14.48
C THR A 214 -6.43 26.64 15.81
N GLU A 215 -7.67 27.06 15.92
CA GLU A 215 -8.23 27.66 17.14
C GLU A 215 -8.98 26.60 17.95
N LYS A 216 -8.84 26.61 19.27
CA LYS A 216 -9.58 25.69 20.16
C LYS A 216 -11.03 26.13 20.24
N LEU A 217 -11.96 25.18 20.08
CA LEU A 217 -13.39 25.45 20.22
C LEU A 217 -13.76 25.70 21.69
N ALA A 218 -14.64 26.67 21.91
CA ALA A 218 -15.21 26.93 23.24
C ALA A 218 -16.08 25.73 23.67
N PRO A 219 -16.24 25.47 24.99
CA PRO A 219 -17.02 24.32 25.49
C PRO A 219 -18.45 24.24 24.92
N GLU A 220 -19.05 25.37 24.60
CA GLU A 220 -20.41 25.50 24.05
C GLU A 220 -20.49 25.12 22.56
N GLU A 221 -19.38 25.23 21.83
CA GLU A 221 -19.27 24.94 20.39
C GLU A 221 -18.81 23.50 20.10
N LYS A 222 -18.40 22.78 21.15
CA LYS A 222 -18.01 21.37 21.08
C LYS A 222 -19.25 20.49 20.87
N ALA A 223 -19.73 20.47 19.63
CA ALA A 223 -20.80 19.57 19.23
C ALA A 223 -20.35 18.11 19.40
N LYS A 224 -21.00 17.37 20.29
CA LYS A 224 -20.86 15.91 20.39
C LYS A 224 -21.59 15.28 19.19
N LEU A 225 -20.83 14.75 18.25
CA LEU A 225 -21.35 13.80 17.28
C LEU A 225 -21.42 12.41 17.94
N THR A 226 -22.10 11.46 17.30
CA THR A 226 -22.42 10.13 17.88
C THR A 226 -21.23 9.42 18.55
N HIS A 227 -20.02 9.53 17.99
CA HIS A 227 -18.79 8.95 18.54
C HIS A 227 -17.56 9.85 18.45
N THR A 228 -17.71 11.13 18.10
CA THR A 228 -16.59 12.06 17.87
C THR A 228 -16.87 13.44 18.48
N GLU A 229 -15.85 14.02 19.09
CA GLU A 229 -15.87 15.37 19.66
C GLU A 229 -15.00 16.28 18.80
N ARG A 230 -15.53 17.43 18.36
CA ARG A 230 -14.74 18.45 17.67
C ARG A 230 -13.97 19.27 18.69
N LEU A 231 -12.65 19.26 18.62
CA LEU A 231 -11.77 19.96 19.58
C LEU A 231 -11.28 21.31 19.07
N GLN A 232 -11.11 21.43 17.75
CA GLN A 232 -10.44 22.56 17.10
C GLN A 232 -11.16 22.93 15.80
N MET A 233 -11.04 24.19 15.42
CA MET A 233 -11.54 24.74 14.16
C MET A 233 -10.39 25.35 13.36
N HIS A 234 -10.40 25.12 12.05
CA HIS A 234 -9.46 25.72 11.11
C HIS A 234 -9.99 27.09 10.67
N LYS A 235 -9.20 28.13 10.90
CA LYS A 235 -9.49 29.49 10.48
C LYS A 235 -8.47 29.95 9.44
N PRO A 236 -8.91 30.34 8.23
CA PRO A 236 -8.01 30.85 7.20
C PRO A 236 -7.24 32.08 7.69
N CYS A 237 -5.92 32.09 7.51
CA CYS A 237 -5.05 33.20 7.90
C CYS A 237 -4.17 33.72 6.75
N GLY A 238 -4.13 32.99 5.63
CA GLY A 238 -3.40 33.42 4.45
C GLY A 238 -3.73 32.56 3.24
N TYR A 239 -3.33 33.05 2.08
CA TYR A 239 -3.42 32.31 0.82
C TYR A 239 -2.23 32.65 -0.08
N CYS A 240 -1.94 31.72 -0.97
CA CYS A 240 -1.09 31.95 -2.14
C CYS A 240 -1.80 31.36 -3.34
N TYR A 241 -1.85 32.09 -4.45
CA TYR A 241 -2.20 31.50 -5.74
C TYR A 241 -1.28 31.96 -6.86
N VAL A 242 -1.12 31.08 -7.85
CA VAL A 242 -0.35 31.30 -9.06
C VAL A 242 -1.22 30.89 -10.25
N VAL A 243 -1.42 31.84 -11.17
CA VAL A 243 -2.11 31.61 -12.44
C VAL A 243 -1.07 31.36 -13.51
N VAL A 244 -1.14 30.17 -14.10
CA VAL A 244 -0.29 29.72 -15.20
C VAL A 244 -1.12 29.67 -16.47
N HIS A 245 -0.62 30.28 -17.54
CA HIS A 245 -1.19 30.21 -18.87
C HIS A 245 -0.31 29.32 -19.76
N MET A 246 -0.94 28.63 -20.70
CA MET A 246 -0.29 27.77 -21.67
C MET A 246 -0.47 28.37 -23.05
N ASP A 247 0.64 28.76 -23.69
CA ASP A 247 0.61 29.35 -25.03
C ASP A 247 0.28 28.31 -26.12
N SER A 248 0.12 28.79 -27.36
CA SER A 248 -0.13 27.96 -28.54
C SER A 248 1.03 27.01 -28.87
N SER A 249 2.22 27.23 -28.31
CA SER A 249 3.41 26.40 -28.44
C SER A 249 3.57 25.40 -27.28
N LEU A 250 2.55 25.27 -26.43
CA LEU A 250 2.53 24.41 -25.24
C LEU A 250 3.52 24.80 -24.15
N ASN A 251 4.03 26.03 -24.16
CA ASN A 251 4.88 26.58 -23.10
C ASN A 251 4.02 27.14 -21.97
N TYR A 252 4.46 26.92 -20.74
CA TYR A 252 3.78 27.41 -19.55
C TYR A 252 4.42 28.70 -19.06
N GLU A 253 3.61 29.75 -18.93
CA GLU A 253 4.02 31.07 -18.44
C GLU A 253 3.21 31.46 -17.20
N ILE A 254 3.88 32.07 -16.23
CA ILE A 254 3.23 32.60 -15.03
C ILE A 254 2.65 33.97 -15.36
N MET A 255 1.33 34.06 -15.41
CA MET A 255 0.62 35.30 -15.73
C MET A 255 0.50 36.23 -14.53
N SER A 256 0.17 35.68 -13.37
CA SER A 256 0.06 36.44 -12.14
C SER A 256 0.13 35.53 -10.93
N HIS A 257 0.51 36.10 -9.81
CA HIS A 257 0.49 35.46 -8.51
C HIS A 257 0.07 36.48 -7.46
N ASP A 258 -0.47 35.99 -6.35
CA ASP A 258 -0.83 36.83 -5.21
C ASP A 258 -0.58 36.05 -3.93
N LEU A 259 -0.01 36.73 -2.94
CA LEU A 259 0.31 36.19 -1.64
C LEU A 259 -0.24 37.15 -0.60
N TYR A 260 -1.12 36.64 0.26
CA TYR A 260 -1.76 37.44 1.28
C TYR A 260 -1.79 36.72 2.62
N ARG A 261 -1.64 37.50 3.70
CA ARG A 261 -1.79 37.04 5.08
C ARG A 261 -2.61 38.07 5.85
N GLY A 262 -3.70 37.63 6.44
CA GLY A 262 -4.65 38.49 7.13
C GLY A 262 -5.88 37.74 7.62
N PRO A 263 -6.67 38.34 8.52
CA PRO A 263 -7.87 37.74 9.08
C PRO A 263 -9.01 37.56 8.04
N ASP A 264 -8.99 38.37 6.98
CA ASP A 264 -9.92 38.38 5.85
C ASP A 264 -9.39 37.60 4.64
N ALA A 265 -8.43 36.68 4.85
CA ALA A 265 -7.76 35.94 3.79
C ALA A 265 -8.73 35.20 2.85
N LEU A 266 -9.78 34.57 3.39
CA LEU A 266 -10.73 33.83 2.56
C LEU A 266 -11.59 34.74 1.67
N GLU A 267 -12.09 35.85 2.22
CA GLU A 267 -12.91 36.81 1.47
C GLU A 267 -12.11 37.42 0.32
N ARG A 268 -10.89 37.87 0.61
CA ARG A 268 -9.99 38.40 -0.42
C ARG A 268 -9.62 37.37 -1.48
N PHE A 269 -9.35 36.13 -1.07
CA PHE A 269 -9.05 35.04 -1.99
C PHE A 269 -10.18 34.85 -2.99
N ILE A 270 -11.43 34.77 -2.52
CA ILE A 270 -12.61 34.59 -3.38
C ILE A 270 -12.74 35.76 -4.36
N THR A 271 -12.70 37.01 -3.87
CA THR A 271 -12.81 38.20 -4.73
C THR A 271 -11.73 38.22 -5.81
N LYS A 272 -10.48 37.88 -5.44
CA LYS A 272 -9.36 37.85 -6.38
C LYS A 272 -9.52 36.74 -7.43
N ILE A 273 -9.98 35.56 -7.02
CA ILE A 273 -10.22 34.46 -7.95
C ILE A 273 -11.38 34.80 -8.91
N GLU A 274 -12.45 35.44 -8.44
CA GLU A 274 -13.56 35.90 -9.29
C GLU A 274 -13.10 36.95 -10.32
N GLU A 275 -12.31 37.94 -9.90
CA GLU A 275 -11.68 38.91 -10.82
C GLU A 275 -10.84 38.20 -11.90
N LYS A 276 -10.05 37.20 -11.52
CA LYS A 276 -9.22 36.43 -12.46
C LYS A 276 -10.05 35.55 -13.39
N LEU A 277 -11.12 34.94 -12.88
CA LEU A 277 -12.03 34.13 -13.70
C LEU A 277 -12.72 34.99 -14.76
N ALA A 278 -13.14 36.21 -14.43
CA ALA A 278 -13.72 37.14 -15.40
C ALA A 278 -12.72 37.47 -16.54
N ASN A 279 -11.47 37.78 -16.20
CA ASN A 279 -10.43 38.06 -17.19
C ASN A 279 -10.11 36.85 -18.08
N ILE A 280 -10.03 35.65 -17.48
CA ILE A 280 -9.81 34.40 -18.23
C ILE A 280 -10.99 34.12 -19.15
N GLN A 281 -12.22 34.36 -18.69
CA GLN A 281 -13.41 34.13 -19.50
C GLN A 281 -13.50 35.10 -20.69
N GLU A 282 -13.09 36.36 -20.51
CA GLU A 282 -12.99 37.33 -21.58
C GLU A 282 -11.97 36.88 -22.65
N ASP A 283 -10.77 36.46 -22.22
CA ASP A 283 -9.73 35.95 -23.11
C ASP A 283 -10.18 34.69 -23.88
N LEU A 284 -10.75 33.71 -23.18
CA LEU A 284 -11.25 32.48 -23.81
C LEU A 284 -12.46 32.69 -24.73
N SER A 285 -13.17 33.82 -24.59
CA SER A 285 -14.28 34.19 -25.48
C SER A 285 -13.79 34.83 -26.77
N ALA A 286 -12.53 35.28 -26.84
CA ALA A 286 -11.96 35.84 -28.04
C ALA A 286 -11.78 34.73 -29.10
N PRO A 287 -12.28 34.92 -30.33
CA PRO A 287 -12.12 33.93 -31.39
C PRO A 287 -10.65 33.83 -31.78
N ALA A 288 -10.04 32.69 -31.48
CA ALA A 288 -8.66 32.39 -31.89
C ALA A 288 -8.59 32.12 -33.40
N GLU A 289 -7.55 32.63 -34.06
CA GLU A 289 -7.28 32.32 -35.46
C GLU A 289 -6.88 30.85 -35.60
N MET A 290 -7.51 30.16 -36.56
CA MET A 290 -7.19 28.77 -36.84
C MET A 290 -5.89 28.68 -37.65
N ILE A 291 -4.81 28.24 -37.01
CA ILE A 291 -3.53 28.01 -37.67
C ILE A 291 -3.55 26.61 -38.31
N MET A 292 -3.66 26.54 -39.64
CA MET A 292 -3.63 25.29 -40.41
C MET A 292 -2.30 25.13 -41.14
N ALA A 293 -1.64 23.99 -40.96
CA ALA A 293 -0.46 23.60 -41.74
C ALA A 293 -0.85 22.83 -43.02
N PRO A 294 -0.03 22.89 -44.08
CA PRO A 294 -0.21 22.06 -45.26
C PRO A 294 -0.19 20.57 -44.88
N GLY A 295 -1.33 19.88 -45.07
CA GLY A 295 -1.49 18.47 -44.72
C GLY A 295 -2.52 18.20 -43.62
N ASP A 296 -2.89 19.20 -42.82
CA ASP A 296 -3.86 19.03 -41.72
C ASP A 296 -5.24 18.60 -42.23
N LEU A 297 -5.68 19.14 -43.37
CA LEU A 297 -6.93 18.73 -44.00
C LEU A 297 -6.90 17.26 -44.45
N LYS A 298 -5.75 16.80 -44.95
CA LYS A 298 -5.56 15.41 -45.35
C LYS A 298 -5.57 14.51 -44.11
N ALA A 299 -4.83 14.88 -43.07
CA ALA A 299 -4.82 14.17 -41.79
C ALA A 299 -6.24 14.06 -41.21
N TYR A 300 -6.98 15.17 -41.15
CA TYR A 300 -8.37 15.22 -40.69
C TYR A 300 -9.27 14.23 -41.44
N ASN A 301 -9.20 14.20 -42.77
CA ASN A 301 -10.02 13.31 -43.60
C ASN A 301 -9.64 11.83 -43.44
N GLU A 302 -8.39 11.53 -43.08
CA GLU A 302 -7.89 10.16 -42.89
C GLU A 302 -8.10 9.64 -41.44
N VAL A 303 -8.47 10.49 -40.48
CA VAL A 303 -8.63 10.07 -39.08
C VAL A 303 -9.81 9.11 -38.90
N THR A 304 -9.52 7.90 -38.41
CA THR A 304 -10.53 6.89 -38.05
C THR A 304 -10.84 6.80 -36.56
N GLU A 305 -10.04 7.47 -35.71
CA GLU A 305 -10.11 7.38 -34.25
C GLU A 305 -10.10 8.76 -33.57
N CYS A 306 -10.82 8.87 -32.45
CA CYS A 306 -10.87 10.07 -31.63
C CYS A 306 -9.51 10.36 -31.00
N TRP A 307 -8.97 11.57 -31.23
CA TRP A 307 -7.68 11.96 -30.67
C TRP A 307 -7.63 11.96 -29.13
N ILE A 308 -8.79 12.18 -28.48
CA ILE A 308 -8.95 12.23 -27.01
C ILE A 308 -9.03 10.81 -26.44
N CYS A 309 -10.04 10.02 -26.82
CA CYS A 309 -10.28 8.71 -26.21
C CYS A 309 -9.60 7.54 -26.91
N LYS A 310 -8.98 7.79 -28.08
CA LYS A 310 -8.42 6.77 -28.97
C LYS A 310 -9.44 5.72 -29.43
N GLY A 311 -10.74 6.00 -29.24
CA GLY A 311 -11.81 5.14 -29.70
C GLY A 311 -12.16 5.41 -31.17
N PRO A 312 -12.60 4.41 -31.93
CA PRO A 312 -12.97 4.58 -33.34
C PRO A 312 -14.20 5.49 -33.48
N PHE A 313 -14.19 6.36 -34.50
CA PHE A 313 -15.37 7.19 -34.83
C PHE A 313 -16.51 6.36 -35.41
N LEU A 314 -16.17 5.32 -36.16
CA LEU A 314 -17.11 4.32 -36.62
C LEU A 314 -17.33 3.30 -35.51
N LYS A 315 -18.48 3.34 -34.85
CA LYS A 315 -18.95 2.21 -34.05
C LYS A 315 -19.22 1.05 -35.00
N LEU A 316 -18.26 0.15 -35.20
CA LEU A 316 -18.65 -1.21 -35.56
C LEU A 316 -19.62 -1.67 -34.47
N ALA A 317 -20.80 -2.14 -34.87
CA ALA A 317 -21.83 -2.61 -33.95
C ALA A 317 -21.15 -3.45 -32.87
N GLN A 318 -21.39 -3.14 -31.58
CA GLN A 318 -20.68 -3.76 -30.45
C GLN A 318 -20.70 -5.30 -30.53
N GLU A 319 -21.75 -5.87 -31.13
CA GLU A 319 -21.87 -7.29 -31.43
C GLU A 319 -20.77 -7.83 -32.35
N ILE A 320 -20.32 -7.07 -33.34
CA ILE A 320 -19.26 -7.47 -34.29
C ILE A 320 -17.89 -7.40 -33.61
N VAL A 321 -17.63 -6.35 -32.82
CA VAL A 321 -16.38 -6.22 -32.06
C VAL A 321 -16.27 -7.32 -31.01
N GLN A 322 -17.36 -7.61 -30.30
CA GLN A 322 -17.41 -8.67 -29.30
C GLN A 322 -17.23 -10.06 -29.93
N LYS A 323 -17.86 -10.33 -31.08
CA LYS A 323 -17.63 -11.56 -31.85
C LYS A 323 -16.19 -11.68 -32.35
N LEU A 324 -15.56 -10.58 -32.74
CA LEU A 324 -14.16 -10.55 -33.18
C LEU A 324 -13.19 -10.78 -32.02
N GLU A 325 -13.45 -10.21 -30.85
CA GLU A 325 -12.64 -10.43 -29.64
C GLU A 325 -12.79 -11.86 -29.11
N GLU A 326 -14.01 -12.39 -29.06
CA GLU A 326 -14.27 -13.79 -28.73
C GLU A 326 -13.58 -14.74 -29.72
N ALA A 327 -13.67 -14.46 -31.03
CA ALA A 327 -12.97 -15.24 -32.05
C ALA A 327 -11.45 -15.17 -31.88
N LYS A 328 -10.87 -14.00 -31.57
CA LYS A 328 -9.44 -13.85 -31.29
C LYS A 328 -9.02 -14.63 -30.05
N HIS A 329 -9.81 -14.61 -28.98
CA HIS A 329 -9.51 -15.31 -27.75
C HIS A 329 -9.55 -16.83 -27.95
N ASN A 330 -10.59 -17.34 -28.62
CA ASN A 330 -10.70 -18.76 -28.98
C ASN A 330 -9.52 -19.21 -29.85
N LEU A 331 -9.07 -18.37 -30.78
CA LEU A 331 -7.93 -18.69 -31.66
C LEU A 331 -6.59 -18.68 -30.90
N LEU A 332 -6.48 -17.89 -29.84
CA LEU A 332 -5.31 -17.90 -28.94
C LEU A 332 -5.31 -19.15 -28.06
N GLU A 333 -6.45 -19.53 -27.48
CA GLU A 333 -6.59 -20.77 -26.70
C GLU A 333 -6.30 -22.00 -27.56
N ILE A 334 -6.76 -22.04 -28.81
CA ILE A 334 -6.45 -23.12 -29.76
C ILE A 334 -4.94 -23.21 -30.00
N LYS A 335 -4.26 -22.09 -30.24
CA LYS A 335 -2.80 -22.07 -30.43
C LYS A 335 -2.03 -22.48 -29.18
N GLU A 336 -2.47 -22.07 -28.00
CA GLU A 336 -1.89 -22.48 -26.72
C GLU A 336 -2.10 -23.98 -26.47
N TRP A 337 -3.27 -24.51 -26.81
CA TRP A 337 -3.57 -25.93 -26.73
C TRP A 337 -2.74 -26.78 -27.71
N GLU A 338 -2.62 -26.35 -28.97
CA GLU A 338 -1.77 -26.98 -29.98
C GLU A 338 -0.29 -27.01 -29.54
N THR A 339 0.24 -25.90 -29.02
CA THR A 339 1.62 -25.85 -28.50
C THR A 339 1.83 -26.69 -27.23
N CYS A 340 0.81 -26.85 -26.39
CA CYS A 340 0.86 -27.78 -25.25
C CYS A 340 0.89 -29.25 -25.72
N ILE A 341 0.08 -29.61 -26.72
CA ILE A 341 0.06 -30.96 -27.29
C ILE A 341 1.39 -31.31 -27.95
N GLU A 342 2.01 -30.40 -28.70
CA GLU A 342 3.32 -30.64 -29.30
C GLU A 342 4.41 -30.90 -28.24
N LYS A 343 4.37 -30.17 -27.12
CA LYS A 343 5.28 -30.40 -25.98
C LYS A 343 5.05 -31.75 -25.29
N GLU A 344 3.80 -32.17 -25.12
CA GLU A 344 3.49 -33.47 -24.53
C GLU A 344 3.82 -34.64 -25.47
N HIS A 345 3.57 -34.50 -26.77
CA HIS A 345 3.94 -35.51 -27.77
C HIS A 345 5.46 -35.67 -27.91
N SER A 346 6.22 -34.57 -27.81
CA SER A 346 7.69 -34.61 -27.79
C SER A 346 8.22 -35.39 -26.58
N LYS A 347 7.69 -35.10 -25.38
CA LYS A 347 8.05 -35.82 -24.14
C LYS A 347 7.66 -37.30 -24.17
N LYS A 348 6.50 -37.65 -24.75
CA LYS A 348 6.10 -39.06 -24.96
C LYS A 348 7.00 -39.80 -25.95
N LYS A 349 7.48 -39.14 -27.02
CA LYS A 349 8.44 -39.73 -27.96
C LYS A 349 9.83 -39.93 -27.34
N GLU A 350 10.28 -39.05 -26.45
CA GLU A 350 11.52 -39.26 -25.69
C GLU A 350 11.41 -40.41 -24.69
N ALA A 351 10.26 -40.55 -24.01
CA ALA A 351 10.00 -41.65 -23.09
C ALA A 351 9.91 -43.02 -23.82
N GLN A 352 9.37 -43.07 -25.03
CA GLN A 352 9.29 -44.28 -25.85
C GLN A 352 10.62 -44.70 -26.51
N LYS A 353 11.62 -43.80 -26.59
CA LYS A 353 12.97 -44.14 -27.06
C LYS A 353 13.90 -44.66 -25.94
N ARG A 354 13.46 -44.58 -24.68
CA ARG A 354 14.20 -45.05 -23.48
C ARG A 354 13.74 -46.42 -22.96
N TYR A 355 12.75 -47.02 -23.60
CA TYR A 355 12.45 -48.45 -23.54
C TYR A 355 12.97 -49.10 -24.81
#